data_AF-A0A3N5GK00-F1
#
_entry.id   AF-A0A3N5GK00-F1
#
_cell.length_a   1.000
_cell.length_b   1.000
_cell.length_c   1.000
_cell.angle_alpha   90.00
_cell.angle_beta   90.00
_cell.angle_gamma   90.00
#
_symmetry.space_group_name_H-M   'P 1'
#
loop_
_entity.id
_entity.type
_entity.pdbx_description
1 polymer ?
#
loop_
_entity_poly.entity_id
_entity_poly.type
_entity_poly.pdbx_seq_one_letter_code
_entity_poly.pdbx_strand_id
1 'polypeptide(L)'
;MVGTQTPAKKPGGWIVTLQPDYLVALKSAWPELAAGQGGKAFPAPLSFTDVNPELFSPGKQQLARKTLDDLLAGLIFTNVNP
;
A
#
# COMPACT_ATOMS: atom_id res chain seq x y z
N MET A 1 -6.37 -13.03 -1.46
CA MET A 1 -6.55 -11.56 -1.45
C MET A 1 -6.62 -11.07 -2.89
N VAL A 2 -7.60 -10.24 -3.22
CA VAL A 2 -7.73 -9.63 -4.55
C VAL A 2 -7.13 -8.22 -4.48
N GLY A 3 -6.23 -7.88 -5.40
CA GLY A 3 -5.67 -6.53 -5.52
C GLY A 3 -4.41 -6.21 -4.68
N THR A 4 -3.88 -7.17 -3.90
CA THR A 4 -2.65 -6.97 -3.09
C THR A 4 -1.35 -7.28 -3.82
N GLN A 5 -1.44 -7.81 -5.03
CA GLN A 5 -0.30 -8.20 -5.86
C GLN A 5 -0.60 -7.80 -7.30
N THR A 6 0.40 -7.22 -7.98
CA THR A 6 0.29 -6.92 -9.41
C THR A 6 0.24 -8.24 -10.18
N PRO A 7 -0.79 -8.47 -11.02
CA PRO A 7 -0.88 -9.68 -11.82
C PRO A 7 0.21 -9.69 -12.90
N ALA A 8 0.73 -10.87 -13.24
CA ALA A 8 1.76 -11.05 -14.27
C ALA A 8 1.36 -10.48 -15.64
N LYS A 9 0.05 -10.46 -15.93
CA LYS A 9 -0.55 -9.71 -17.03
C LYS A 9 -1.73 -8.91 -16.47
N LYS A 10 -1.71 -7.59 -16.67
CA LYS A 10 -2.81 -6.71 -16.26
C LYS A 10 -4.03 -7.01 -17.12
N PRO A 11 -5.13 -7.54 -16.55
CA PRO A 11 -6.35 -7.74 -17.31
C PRO A 11 -6.93 -6.39 -17.77
N GLY A 12 -7.78 -6.42 -18.80
CA GLY A 12 -8.50 -5.22 -19.23
C GLY A 12 -9.29 -4.63 -18.06
N GLY A 13 -9.18 -3.32 -17.85
CA GLY A 13 -9.82 -2.64 -16.72
C GLY A 13 -9.04 -2.66 -15.40
N TRP A 14 -7.77 -3.08 -15.38
CA TRP A 14 -6.92 -2.89 -14.19
C TRP A 14 -6.72 -1.41 -13.89
N ILE A 15 -7.14 -0.96 -12.71
CA ILE A 15 -7.16 0.45 -12.32
C ILE A 15 -5.92 0.81 -11.49
N VAL A 16 -5.64 0.01 -10.46
CA VAL A 16 -4.60 0.26 -9.46
C VAL A 16 -4.30 -1.02 -8.69
N THR A 17 -3.07 -1.17 -8.21
CA THR A 17 -2.67 -2.20 -7.24
C THR A 17 -2.44 -1.54 -5.88
N LEU A 18 -2.86 -2.19 -4.80
CA LEU A 18 -2.53 -1.78 -3.43
C LEU A 18 -1.45 -2.72 -2.90
N GLN A 19 -0.27 -2.22 -2.52
CA GLN A 19 0.80 -3.09 -2.02
C GLN A 19 1.65 -2.40 -0.94
N PRO A 20 2.34 -3.16 -0.08
CA PRO A 20 3.30 -2.58 0.85
C PRO A 20 4.45 -1.89 0.11
N ASP A 21 4.83 -0.71 0.57
CA ASP A 21 6.02 0.02 0.12
C ASP A 21 7.24 -0.44 0.91
N TYR A 22 7.86 -1.51 0.42
CA TYR A 22 9.06 -2.07 1.03
C TYR A 22 10.26 -1.13 0.98
N LEU A 23 10.32 -0.20 0.02
CA LEU A 23 11.43 0.74 -0.09
C LEU A 23 11.36 1.77 1.03
N VAL A 24 10.18 2.31 1.31
CA VAL A 24 9.96 3.21 2.45
C VAL A 24 10.20 2.47 3.77
N ALA A 25 9.70 1.24 3.89
CA ALA A 25 9.94 0.39 5.07
C ALA A 25 11.44 0.11 5.31
N LEU A 26 12.19 -0.17 4.24
CA LEU A 26 13.62 -0.41 4.34
C LEU A 26 14.38 0.87 4.72
N LYS A 27 14.00 2.01 4.15
CA LYS A 27 14.61 3.31 4.49
C LYS A 27 14.41 3.66 5.95
N SER A 28 13.24 3.39 6.52
CA SER A 28 12.99 3.64 7.95
C SER A 28 13.72 2.65 8.86
N ALA A 29 13.87 1.38 8.43
CA ALA A 29 14.60 0.35 9.19
C ALA A 29 16.13 0.48 9.07
N TRP A 30 16.65 1.16 8.04
CA TRP A 30 18.08 1.22 7.72
C TRP A 30 19.00 1.63 8.88
N PRO A 31 18.68 2.66 9.70
CA PRO A 31 19.54 3.06 10.81
C PRO A 31 19.73 1.95 11.85
N GLU A 32 18.68 1.21 12.18
CA GLU A 32 18.73 0.09 13.13
C GLU A 32 19.48 -1.11 12.56
N LEU A 33 19.26 -1.42 11.28
CA LEU A 33 19.97 -2.48 10.58
C LEU A 33 21.47 -2.22 10.51
N ALA A 34 21.87 -0.98 10.19
CA ALA A 34 23.27 -0.55 10.18
C ALA A 34 23.93 -0.63 11.57
N ALA A 35 23.14 -0.50 12.65
CA ALA A 35 23.58 -0.68 14.03
C ALA A 35 23.60 -2.15 14.49
N GLY A 36 23.37 -3.11 13.59
CA GLY A 36 23.36 -4.54 13.90
C GLY A 36 22.08 -5.04 14.58
N GLN A 37 21.01 -4.24 14.61
CA GLN A 37 19.73 -4.61 15.25
C GLN A 37 18.81 -5.38 14.28
N GLY A 38 19.30 -6.51 13.77
CA GLY A 38 18.54 -7.41 12.92
C GLY A 38 17.45 -8.20 13.66
N GLY A 39 16.59 -8.91 12.91
CA GLY A 39 15.58 -9.82 13.47
C GLY A 39 14.28 -9.16 13.95
N LYS A 40 14.11 -7.86 13.73
CA LYS A 40 12.88 -7.13 14.04
C LYS A 40 11.93 -7.11 12.84
N ALA A 41 10.62 -7.12 13.14
CA ALA A 41 9.60 -6.80 12.15
C ALA A 41 9.44 -5.28 12.06
N PHE A 42 9.26 -4.76 10.85
CA PHE A 42 9.03 -3.34 10.59
C PHE A 42 7.73 -3.17 9.80
N PRO A 43 6.90 -2.17 10.13
CA PRO A 43 5.68 -1.92 9.38
C PRO A 43 6.03 -1.39 7.98
N ALA A 44 5.43 -1.97 6.95
CA ALA A 44 5.51 -1.46 5.59
C ALA A 44 4.22 -0.70 5.26
N PRO A 45 4.29 0.62 4.99
CA PRO A 45 3.09 1.39 4.68
C PRO A 45 2.50 0.93 3.33
N LEU A 46 1.17 0.97 3.20
CA LEU A 46 0.52 0.64 1.94
C LEU A 46 0.62 1.79 0.93
N SER A 47 0.78 1.45 -0.35
CA SER A 47 0.90 2.38 -1.47
C SER A 47 0.07 1.94 -2.67
N PHE A 48 -0.31 2.90 -3.51
CA PHE A 48 -0.94 2.65 -4.79
C PHE A 48 0.12 2.54 -5.89
N THR A 49 0.15 1.41 -6.60
CA THR A 49 1.05 1.17 -7.73
C THR A 49 0.27 0.76 -8.97
N ASP A 50 0.95 0.71 -10.12
CA ASP A 50 0.34 0.35 -11.41
C ASP A 50 -0.90 1.20 -11.76
N VAL A 51 -0.87 2.47 -11.35
CA VAL A 51 -1.97 3.41 -11.55
C VAL A 51 -2.26 3.58 -13.04
N ASN A 52 -3.50 3.33 -13.43
CA ASN A 52 -4.02 3.67 -14.74
C ASN A 52 -4.66 5.07 -14.67
N PRO A 53 -4.02 6.13 -15.21
CA PRO A 53 -4.53 7.50 -15.09
C PRO A 53 -5.84 7.73 -15.84
N GLU A 54 -6.15 6.92 -16.86
CA GLU A 54 -7.40 7.02 -17.65
C GLU A 54 -8.61 6.55 -16.84
N LEU A 55 -8.41 5.58 -15.94
CA LEU A 55 -9.48 4.97 -15.14
C LEU A 55 -9.49 5.48 -13.68
N PHE A 56 -8.33 5.94 -13.19
CA PHE A 56 -8.11 6.44 -11.84
C PHE A 56 -7.90 7.95 -11.83
N SER A 57 -8.95 8.69 -12.20
CA SER A 57 -8.98 10.16 -12.20
C SER A 57 -8.57 10.77 -10.84
N PRO A 58 -8.07 12.02 -10.78
CA PRO A 58 -7.62 12.65 -9.53
C PRO A 58 -8.62 12.60 -8.37
N GLY A 59 -9.92 12.81 -8.61
CA GLY A 59 -10.93 12.70 -7.57
C GLY A 59 -11.06 11.29 -6.98
N LYS A 60 -10.94 10.25 -7.81
CA LYS A 60 -10.91 8.86 -7.34
C LYS A 60 -9.64 8.57 -6.54
N GLN A 61 -8.49 9.13 -6.94
CA GLN A 61 -7.24 8.98 -6.21
C GLN A 61 -7.34 9.58 -4.81
N GLN A 62 -7.88 10.80 -4.70
CA GLN A 62 -8.09 11.47 -3.41
C GLN A 62 -9.06 10.69 -2.52
N LEU A 63 -10.18 10.23 -3.07
CA LEU A 63 -11.13 9.42 -2.33
C LEU A 63 -10.49 8.11 -1.83
N ALA A 64 -9.80 7.38 -2.70
CA ALA A 64 -9.11 6.14 -2.33
C ALA A 64 -8.05 6.38 -1.25
N ARG A 65 -7.29 7.46 -1.35
CA ARG A 65 -6.29 7.85 -0.35
C ARG A 65 -6.95 8.13 0.99
N LYS A 66 -8.00 8.95 1.02
CA LYS A 66 -8.76 9.25 2.23
C LYS A 66 -9.33 7.98 2.87
N THR A 67 -9.93 7.09 2.08
CA THR A 67 -10.47 5.82 2.59
C THR A 67 -9.37 4.94 3.18
N LEU A 68 -8.20 4.89 2.55
CA LEU A 68 -7.04 4.16 3.10
C LEU A 68 -6.56 4.78 4.41
N ASP A 69 -6.44 6.11 4.48
CA ASP A 69 -6.01 6.81 5.69
C ASP A 69 -7.03 6.62 6.84
N ASP A 70 -8.33 6.70 6.55
CA ASP A 70 -9.42 6.46 7.52
C ASP A 70 -9.42 4.99 8.00
N LEU A 71 -9.13 4.01 7.13
CA LEU A 71 -8.96 2.60 7.49
C LEU A 71 -7.76 2.40 8.43
N LEU A 72 -6.61 2.98 8.10
CA LEU A 72 -5.39 2.88 8.91
C LEU A 72 -5.53 3.61 10.26
N ALA A 73 -6.34 4.66 10.32
CA ALA A 73 -6.68 5.36 11.56
C ALA A 73 -7.73 4.62 12.41
N GLY A 74 -8.28 3.49 11.94
CA GLY A 74 -9.32 2.74 12.65
C GLY A 74 -10.71 3.40 12.60
N LEU A 75 -10.92 4.39 11.74
CA LEU A 75 -12.21 5.05 11.53
C LEU A 75 -13.15 4.23 10.64
N ILE A 76 -12.57 3.36 9.79
CA ILE A 76 -13.30 2.38 8.99
C ILE A 76 -12.97 0.99 9.55
N PHE A 77 -14.01 0.23 9.90
CA PHE A 77 -13.87 -1.14 10.38
C PHE A 77 -14.36 -2.12 9.32
N THR A 78 -13.48 -2.98 8.82
CA THR A 78 -13.78 -3.96 7.76
C THR A 78 -14.20 -5.33 8.30
N ASN A 79 -14.33 -5.48 9.62
CA ASN A 79 -14.56 -6.76 10.31
C ASN A 79 -13.47 -7.82 10.05
N VAL A 80 -12.35 -7.41 9.47
CA VAL A 80 -11.09 -8.14 9.29
C VAL A 80 -9.97 -7.17 9.62
N ASN A 81 -8.95 -7.59 10.37
CA ASN A 81 -7.81 -6.70 10.64
C ASN A 81 -7.03 -6.53 9.31
N PRO A 82 -6.89 -5.30 8.78
CA PRO A 82 -6.22 -5.06 7.49
C PRO A 82 -4.72 -5.38 7.54
#